data_AF-A0A086Z057-F1
#
_entry.id   AF-A0A086Z057-F1
#
_cell.length_a   1.000
_cell.length_b   1.000
_cell.length_c   1.000
_cell.angle_alpha   90.00
_cell.angle_beta   90.00
_cell.angle_gamma   90.00
#
_symmetry.space_group_name_H-M   'P 1'
#
loop_
_entity.id
_entity.type
_entity.pdbx_description
1 polymer ?
#
loop_
_entity_poly.entity_id
_entity_poly.type
_entity_poly.pdbx_seq_one_letter_code
_entity_poly.pdbx_strand_id
1 'polypeptide(L)'
;MLLDKSDMRCARAARIFARKSDHYPYSDRYIAEVHDSPNKTGRTEREHMVAWFRCNSTKGSGSYTRIKPNMSAKRCYNRLMNPASLLWIAEAAGINGEIVEKAFNAAMEAGDYRRACSAIRRIISWEMIYEKLQAGTLLASVGFKRLRSIATSSDC
;
A
#
# COMPACT_ATOMS: atom_id res chain seq x y z
N MET A 1 9.87 -10.41 18.64
CA MET A 1 9.11 -10.86 17.45
C MET A 1 9.91 -10.45 16.22
N LEU A 2 10.64 -11.39 15.63
CA LEU A 2 11.33 -11.18 14.37
C LEU A 2 10.26 -11.00 13.28
N LEU A 3 10.39 -9.95 12.48
CA LEU A 3 9.57 -9.79 11.28
C LEU A 3 10.03 -10.84 10.26
N ASP A 4 9.07 -11.42 9.54
CA ASP A 4 9.35 -12.24 8.34
C ASP A 4 10.27 -11.47 7.37
N LYS A 5 11.10 -12.17 6.60
CA LYS A 5 12.09 -11.55 5.70
C LYS A 5 11.45 -10.59 4.68
N SER A 6 10.19 -10.83 4.33
CA SER A 6 9.37 -9.99 3.43
C SER A 6 8.35 -9.10 4.16
N ASP A 7 8.54 -8.79 5.44
CA ASP A 7 7.63 -7.90 6.19
C ASP A 7 8.31 -6.57 6.56
N MET A 8 7.49 -5.53 6.75
CA MET A 8 7.95 -4.24 7.25
C MET A 8 7.02 -3.69 8.30
N ARG A 9 7.55 -2.76 9.12
CA ARG A 9 6.73 -2.08 10.12
C ARG A 9 5.61 -1.29 9.46
N CYS A 10 4.39 -1.34 10.01
CA CYS A 10 3.26 -0.52 9.54
C CYS A 10 3.61 0.98 9.48
N ALA A 11 4.34 1.47 10.49
CA ALA A 11 4.82 2.86 10.53
C ALA A 11 5.81 3.20 9.41
N ARG A 12 6.54 2.22 8.87
CA ARG A 12 7.40 2.41 7.68
C ARG A 12 6.55 2.44 6.42
N ALA A 13 5.64 1.48 6.23
CA ALA A 13 4.71 1.47 5.10
C ALA A 13 3.92 2.77 5.01
N ALA A 14 3.34 3.25 6.13
CA ALA A 14 2.63 4.51 6.18
C ALA A 14 3.47 5.72 5.74
N ARG A 15 4.75 5.78 6.13
CA ARG A 15 5.66 6.87 5.71
C ARG A 15 5.98 6.82 4.22
N ILE A 16 6.06 5.62 3.63
CA ILE A 16 6.27 5.47 2.19
C ILE A 16 5.01 5.90 1.43
N PHE A 17 3.83 5.39 1.82
CA PHE A 17 2.56 5.71 1.16
C PHE A 17 2.14 7.18 1.32
N ALA A 18 2.54 7.85 2.39
CA ALA A 18 2.28 9.28 2.57
C ALA A 18 2.93 10.18 1.50
N ARG A 19 3.86 9.65 0.69
CA ARG A 19 4.55 10.37 -0.39
C ARG A 19 4.03 10.01 -1.78
N LYS A 20 2.96 9.21 -1.87
CA LYS A 20 2.40 8.72 -3.13
C LYS A 20 1.28 9.64 -3.62
N SER A 21 0.87 9.44 -4.87
CA SER A 21 -0.25 10.18 -5.46
C SER A 21 -1.54 9.89 -4.69
N ASP A 22 -2.47 10.85 -4.66
CA ASP A 22 -3.82 10.61 -4.16
C ASP A 22 -4.59 9.64 -5.04
N HIS A 23 -4.34 9.72 -6.35
CA HIS A 23 -5.13 9.10 -7.41
C HIS A 23 -4.28 8.19 -8.29
N TYR A 24 -4.88 7.06 -8.67
CA TYR A 24 -4.33 6.11 -9.63
C TYR A 24 -5.47 5.48 -10.46
N PRO A 25 -5.23 5.15 -11.74
CA PRO A 25 -6.30 4.83 -12.68
C PRO A 25 -7.23 3.69 -12.27
N TYR A 26 -6.71 2.55 -11.78
CA TYR A 26 -7.56 1.38 -11.52
C TYR A 26 -8.29 1.45 -10.19
N SER A 27 -7.65 2.01 -9.16
CA SER A 27 -8.32 2.24 -7.87
C SER A 27 -9.43 3.28 -7.99
N ASP A 28 -9.21 4.39 -8.68
CA ASP A 28 -10.26 5.40 -8.94
C ASP A 28 -11.39 4.82 -9.78
N ARG A 29 -11.05 4.05 -10.81
CA ARG A 29 -12.04 3.36 -11.65
C ARG A 29 -12.88 2.37 -10.84
N TYR A 30 -12.28 1.61 -9.93
CA TYR A 30 -13.03 0.69 -9.07
C TYR A 30 -14.00 1.42 -8.13
N ILE A 31 -13.57 2.57 -7.58
CA ILE A 31 -14.42 3.44 -6.77
C ILE A 31 -15.61 3.95 -7.59
N ALA A 32 -15.35 4.41 -8.81
CA ALA A 32 -16.37 4.97 -9.70
C ALA A 32 -17.37 3.93 -10.24
N GLU A 33 -16.89 2.74 -10.63
CA GLU A 33 -17.70 1.73 -11.31
C GLU A 33 -18.35 0.72 -10.35
N VAL A 34 -17.78 0.49 -9.17
CA VAL A 34 -18.21 -0.60 -8.28
C VAL A 34 -18.69 -0.08 -6.93
N HIS A 35 -17.77 0.43 -6.12
CA HIS A 35 -18.09 0.82 -4.76
C HIS A 35 -17.00 1.69 -4.13
N ASP A 36 -17.41 2.88 -3.70
CA ASP A 36 -16.65 3.66 -2.73
C ASP A 36 -17.00 3.23 -1.31
N SER A 37 -16.00 2.93 -0.48
CA SER A 37 -16.28 2.50 0.90
C SER A 37 -16.81 3.68 1.72
N PRO A 38 -18.03 3.61 2.29
CA PRO A 38 -18.59 4.70 3.09
C PRO A 38 -17.82 4.94 4.39
N ASN A 39 -17.04 3.95 4.82
CA ASN A 39 -16.22 4.00 6.04
C ASN A 39 -14.77 4.38 5.78
N LYS A 40 -14.43 4.86 4.57
CA LYS A 40 -13.07 5.35 4.30
C LYS A 40 -12.75 6.55 5.18
N THR A 41 -11.51 6.62 5.62
CA THR A 41 -11.01 7.68 6.51
C THR A 41 -10.26 8.70 5.67
N GLY A 42 -10.56 9.99 5.84
CA GLY A 42 -9.98 11.04 4.99
C GLY A 42 -10.72 11.21 3.66
N ARG A 43 -10.23 12.11 2.82
CA ARG A 43 -10.84 12.49 1.54
C ARG A 43 -10.34 11.64 0.37
N THR A 44 -9.15 11.05 0.49
CA THR A 44 -8.48 10.30 -0.58
C THR A 44 -8.06 8.89 -0.14
N GLU A 45 -7.83 8.00 -1.10
CA GLU A 45 -7.32 6.65 -0.81
C GLU A 45 -5.93 6.68 -0.17
N ARG A 46 -5.09 7.66 -0.53
CA ARG A 46 -3.81 7.90 0.15
C ARG A 46 -4.01 8.16 1.63
N GLU A 47 -4.88 9.12 1.97
CA GLU A 47 -5.17 9.45 3.38
C GLU A 47 -5.73 8.24 4.12
N HIS A 48 -6.66 7.52 3.50
CA HIS A 48 -7.25 6.32 4.06
C HIS A 48 -6.19 5.24 4.35
N MET A 49 -5.32 4.94 3.39
CA MET A 49 -4.28 3.93 3.56
C MET A 49 -3.18 4.35 4.53
N VAL A 50 -2.77 5.61 4.53
CA VAL A 50 -1.82 6.13 5.52
C VAL A 50 -2.40 5.99 6.93
N ALA A 51 -3.67 6.36 7.12
CA ALA A 51 -4.37 6.20 8.39
C ALA A 51 -4.48 4.73 8.80
N TRP A 52 -4.86 3.83 7.87
CA TRP A 52 -4.96 2.39 8.10
C TRP A 52 -3.66 1.80 8.65
N PHE A 53 -2.53 2.03 7.98
CA PHE A 53 -1.24 1.52 8.44
C PHE A 53 -0.78 2.18 9.76
N ARG A 54 -0.99 3.50 9.94
CA ARG A 54 -0.63 4.19 11.21
C ARG A 54 -1.41 3.63 12.39
N CYS A 55 -2.73 3.55 12.28
CA CYS A 55 -3.59 3.09 13.37
C CYS A 55 -3.26 1.65 13.77
N ASN A 56 -2.86 0.82 12.80
CA ASN A 56 -2.46 -0.56 13.09
C ASN A 56 -1.24 -0.66 14.03
N SER A 57 -0.32 0.31 13.97
CA SER A 57 0.86 0.37 14.86
C SER A 57 0.57 0.83 16.29
N THR A 58 -0.70 1.08 16.61
CA THR A 58 -1.18 1.44 17.94
C THR A 58 -2.14 0.35 18.45
N LYS A 59 -2.71 0.53 19.65
CA LYS A 59 -3.81 -0.31 20.12
C LYS A 59 -5.12 -0.06 19.35
N GLY A 60 -5.17 0.92 18.45
CA GLY A 60 -6.40 1.34 17.78
C GLY A 60 -7.34 2.06 18.74
N SER A 61 -8.54 2.35 18.27
CA SER A 61 -9.63 2.96 19.04
C SER A 61 -10.99 2.49 18.50
N GLY A 62 -12.06 2.68 19.28
CA GLY A 62 -13.41 2.26 18.92
C GLY A 62 -13.50 0.76 18.63
N SER A 63 -14.28 0.39 17.60
CA SER A 63 -14.46 -1.01 17.15
C SER A 63 -13.18 -1.70 16.69
N TYR A 64 -12.06 -0.97 16.56
CA TYR A 64 -10.76 -1.50 16.12
C TYR A 64 -9.71 -1.56 17.24
N THR A 65 -10.15 -1.48 18.50
CA THR A 65 -9.27 -1.60 19.69
C THR A 65 -8.65 -3.00 19.80
N ARG A 66 -7.40 -3.08 20.27
CA ARG A 66 -6.59 -4.31 20.33
C ARG A 66 -5.79 -4.35 21.62
N ILE A 67 -5.58 -5.58 22.12
CA ILE A 67 -4.73 -5.84 23.28
C ILE A 67 -3.26 -5.51 22.97
N LYS A 68 -2.77 -5.88 21.78
CA LYS A 68 -1.41 -5.62 21.30
C LYS A 68 -1.44 -4.90 19.95
N PRO A 69 -0.58 -3.89 19.72
CA PRO A 69 -0.45 -3.26 18.41
C PRO A 69 -0.07 -4.27 17.31
N ASN A 70 -0.56 -4.02 16.08
CA ASN A 70 -0.11 -4.75 14.92
C ASN A 70 1.04 -4.01 14.24
N MET A 71 2.26 -4.54 14.40
CA MET A 71 3.44 -3.94 13.78
C MET A 71 3.71 -4.43 12.36
N SER A 72 2.98 -5.44 11.87
CA SER A 72 3.21 -6.08 10.56
C SER A 72 2.38 -5.43 9.45
N ALA A 73 3.06 -4.82 8.47
CA ALA A 73 2.40 -4.26 7.29
C ALA A 73 1.84 -5.38 6.39
N LYS A 74 2.54 -6.52 6.29
CA LYS A 74 2.02 -7.74 5.64
C LYS A 74 0.67 -8.15 6.20
N ARG A 75 0.55 -8.17 7.54
CA ARG A 75 -0.70 -8.47 8.22
C ARG A 75 -1.78 -7.41 7.98
N CYS A 76 -1.42 -6.13 7.87
CA CYS A 76 -2.37 -5.07 7.54
C CYS A 76 -2.94 -5.25 6.13
N TYR A 77 -2.07 -5.50 5.15
CA TYR A 77 -2.46 -5.75 3.76
C TYR A 77 -3.38 -6.96 3.65
N ASN A 78 -3.01 -8.08 4.29
CA ASN A 78 -3.80 -9.32 4.23
C ASN A 78 -5.15 -9.25 4.97
N ARG A 79 -5.36 -8.27 5.85
CA ARG A 79 -6.61 -8.07 6.59
C ARG A 79 -7.49 -6.92 6.08
N LEU A 80 -7.01 -6.16 5.11
CA LEU A 80 -7.75 -5.02 4.57
C LEU A 80 -8.97 -5.49 3.78
N MET A 81 -10.17 -5.05 4.13
CA MET A 81 -11.41 -5.50 3.48
C MET A 81 -11.99 -4.44 2.54
N ASN A 82 -11.13 -3.81 1.75
CA ASN A 82 -11.49 -2.79 0.77
C ASN A 82 -10.74 -3.08 -0.55
N PRO A 83 -11.45 -3.50 -1.62
CA PRO A 83 -10.83 -3.82 -2.91
C PRO A 83 -10.15 -2.61 -3.57
N ALA A 84 -10.80 -1.44 -3.59
CA ALA A 84 -10.23 -0.21 -4.17
C ALA A 84 -8.90 0.15 -3.51
N SER A 85 -8.85 0.06 -2.18
CA SER A 85 -7.64 0.33 -1.42
C SER A 85 -6.51 -0.70 -1.66
N LEU A 86 -6.85 -1.96 -1.95
CA LEU A 86 -5.86 -2.98 -2.34
C LEU A 86 -5.23 -2.66 -3.69
N LEU A 87 -6.06 -2.23 -4.67
CA LEU A 87 -5.58 -1.76 -5.98
C LEU A 87 -4.72 -0.50 -5.82
N TRP A 88 -5.15 0.46 -4.99
CA TRP A 88 -4.40 1.68 -4.72
C TRP A 88 -3.01 1.36 -4.14
N ILE A 89 -2.91 0.43 -3.18
CA ILE A 89 -1.63 -0.01 -2.61
C ILE A 89 -0.70 -0.56 -3.71
N ALA A 90 -1.25 -1.35 -4.65
CA ALA A 90 -0.48 -1.93 -5.74
C ALA A 90 0.05 -0.87 -6.71
N GLU A 91 -0.81 0.05 -7.14
CA GLU A 91 -0.44 1.15 -8.02
C GLU A 91 0.59 2.07 -7.34
N ALA A 92 0.34 2.45 -6.09
CA ALA A 92 1.24 3.29 -5.29
C ALA A 92 2.60 2.63 -5.04
N ALA A 93 2.65 1.31 -4.92
CA ALA A 93 3.91 0.57 -4.82
C ALA A 93 4.70 0.58 -6.14
N GLY A 94 4.03 0.73 -7.28
CA GLY A 94 4.63 0.65 -8.61
C GLY A 94 4.59 -0.76 -9.21
N ILE A 95 3.54 -1.51 -8.93
CA ILE A 95 3.22 -2.75 -9.64
C ILE A 95 2.89 -2.40 -11.10
N ASN A 96 3.27 -3.27 -12.05
CA ASN A 96 3.01 -3.06 -13.48
C ASN A 96 1.50 -2.94 -13.73
N GLY A 97 1.09 -1.97 -14.55
CA GLY A 97 -0.31 -1.68 -14.87
C GLY A 97 -1.09 -2.89 -15.41
N GLU A 98 -0.47 -3.76 -16.21
CA GLU A 98 -1.11 -4.98 -16.72
C GLU A 98 -1.46 -5.98 -15.60
N ILE A 99 -0.63 -6.04 -14.56
CA ILE A 99 -0.90 -6.89 -13.39
C ILE A 99 -2.03 -6.28 -12.56
N VAL A 100 -2.04 -4.95 -12.41
CA VAL A 100 -3.13 -4.24 -11.71
C VAL A 100 -4.45 -4.39 -12.46
N GLU A 101 -4.44 -4.29 -13.79
CA GLU A 101 -5.59 -4.50 -14.64
C GLU A 101 -6.17 -5.91 -14.49
N LYS A 102 -5.31 -6.94 -14.51
CA LYS A 102 -5.73 -8.33 -14.26
C LYS A 102 -6.39 -8.48 -12.89
N ALA A 103 -5.82 -7.86 -11.86
CA ALA A 103 -6.40 -7.88 -10.51
C ALA A 103 -7.74 -7.12 -10.43
N PHE A 104 -7.84 -5.98 -11.14
CA PHE A 104 -9.08 -5.21 -11.27
C PHE A 104 -10.18 -6.05 -11.92
N ASN A 105 -9.92 -6.67 -13.07
CA ASN A 105 -10.90 -7.50 -13.78
C ASN A 105 -11.34 -8.70 -12.92
N ALA A 106 -10.40 -9.38 -12.26
CA ALA A 106 -10.74 -10.48 -11.35
C ALA A 106 -11.57 -10.01 -10.13
N ALA A 107 -11.41 -8.76 -9.69
CA ALA A 107 -12.23 -8.17 -8.64
C ALA A 107 -13.65 -7.84 -9.12
N MET A 108 -13.80 -7.38 -10.36
CA MET A 108 -15.11 -7.11 -11.00
C MET A 108 -15.96 -8.38 -11.09
N GLU A 109 -15.35 -9.50 -11.46
CA GLU A 109 -16.03 -10.80 -11.63
C GLU A 109 -16.41 -11.48 -10.31
N ALA A 110 -15.86 -11.02 -9.18
CA ALA A 110 -15.97 -11.73 -7.90
C ALA A 110 -17.33 -11.58 -7.19
N GLY A 111 -18.17 -10.64 -7.63
CA GLY A 111 -19.55 -10.43 -7.15
C GLY A 111 -19.70 -9.75 -5.78
N ASP A 112 -18.82 -10.02 -4.81
CA ASP A 112 -18.82 -9.32 -3.51
C ASP A 112 -17.42 -8.89 -3.06
N TYR A 113 -17.37 -7.90 -2.17
CA TYR A 113 -16.11 -7.27 -1.74
C TYR A 113 -15.13 -8.23 -1.07
N ARG A 114 -15.59 -9.28 -0.37
CA ARG A 114 -14.70 -10.25 0.29
C ARG A 114 -14.02 -11.13 -0.75
N ARG A 115 -14.80 -11.62 -1.72
CA ARG A 115 -14.28 -12.39 -2.86
C ARG A 115 -13.37 -11.53 -3.73
N ALA A 116 -13.73 -10.28 -4.00
CA ALA A 116 -12.90 -9.32 -4.72
C ALA A 116 -11.54 -9.10 -4.03
N CYS A 117 -11.53 -8.87 -2.72
CA CYS A 117 -10.29 -8.76 -1.94
C CYS A 117 -9.44 -10.05 -2.01
N SER A 118 -10.07 -11.23 -2.07
CA SER A 118 -9.34 -12.49 -2.23
C SER A 118 -8.77 -12.64 -3.63
N ALA A 119 -9.54 -12.28 -4.67
CA ALA A 119 -9.13 -12.32 -6.07
C ALA A 119 -7.91 -11.41 -6.32
N ILE A 120 -7.95 -10.17 -5.83
CA ILE A 120 -6.82 -9.23 -5.95
C ILE A 120 -5.57 -9.82 -5.32
N ARG A 121 -5.65 -10.36 -4.10
CA ARG A 121 -4.47 -10.89 -3.39
C ARG A 121 -3.87 -12.15 -4.00
N ARG A 122 -4.65 -12.92 -4.75
CA ARG A 122 -4.13 -14.07 -5.51
C ARG A 122 -3.20 -13.63 -6.64
N ILE A 123 -3.46 -12.45 -7.21
CA ILE A 123 -2.67 -11.88 -8.31
C ILE A 123 -1.56 -10.96 -7.76
N ILE A 124 -1.87 -10.19 -6.72
CA ILE A 124 -0.99 -9.19 -6.12
C ILE A 124 -0.72 -9.59 -4.67
N SER A 125 0.36 -10.35 -4.47
CA SER A 125 0.79 -10.75 -3.12
C SER A 125 1.46 -9.59 -2.38
N TRP A 126 1.58 -9.71 -1.06
CA TRP A 126 2.35 -8.74 -0.28
C TRP A 126 3.83 -8.74 -0.67
N GLU A 127 4.37 -9.89 -1.04
CA GLU A 127 5.77 -10.05 -1.45
C GLU A 127 6.10 -9.16 -2.66
N MET A 128 5.21 -9.11 -3.66
CA MET A 128 5.35 -8.22 -4.82
C MET A 128 5.34 -6.75 -4.41
N ILE A 129 4.44 -6.37 -3.49
CA ILE A 129 4.38 -5.01 -2.94
C ILE A 129 5.68 -4.67 -2.21
N TYR A 130 6.13 -5.57 -1.33
CA TYR A 130 7.33 -5.39 -0.52
C TYR A 130 8.57 -5.18 -1.39
N GLU A 131 8.76 -6.01 -2.41
CA GLU A 131 9.87 -5.88 -3.36
C GLU A 131 9.90 -4.51 -4.04
N LYS A 132 8.75 -4.03 -4.53
CA LYS A 132 8.66 -2.70 -5.17
C LYS A 132 8.95 -1.56 -4.20
N LEU A 133 8.43 -1.61 -2.98
CA LEU A 133 8.68 -0.58 -1.96
C LEU A 133 10.16 -0.54 -1.53
N GLN A 134 10.84 -1.69 -1.53
CA GLN A 134 12.27 -1.77 -1.21
C GLN A 134 13.15 -1.27 -2.36
N ALA A 135 12.84 -1.64 -3.60
CA ALA A 135 13.54 -1.15 -4.80
C ALA A 135 13.47 0.39 -4.92
N GLY A 136 12.29 0.97 -4.70
CA GLY A 136 12.12 2.42 -4.71
C GLY A 136 12.92 3.14 -3.61
N THR A 137 13.08 2.51 -2.44
CA THR A 137 13.92 3.05 -1.36
C THR A 137 15.40 3.01 -1.73
N LEU A 138 15.86 1.91 -2.36
CA LEU A 138 17.24 1.75 -2.77
C LEU A 138 17.63 2.76 -3.85
N LEU A 139 16.78 2.93 -4.89
CA LEU A 139 17.00 3.92 -5.95
C LEU A 139 17.09 5.35 -5.40
N ALA A 140 16.21 5.72 -4.46
CA ALA A 140 16.28 7.02 -3.79
C ALA A 140 17.60 7.21 -3.01
N SER A 141 18.09 6.17 -2.34
CA SER A 141 19.35 6.22 -1.59
C SER A 141 20.59 6.29 -2.48
N VAL A 142 20.61 5.57 -3.61
CA VAL A 142 21.71 5.58 -4.58
C VAL A 142 21.73 6.92 -5.32
N GLY A 143 20.58 7.42 -5.76
CA GLY A 143 20.46 8.74 -6.38
C GLY A 143 20.96 9.86 -5.46
N PHE A 144 20.64 9.79 -4.16
CA PHE A 144 21.14 10.75 -3.17
C PHE A 144 22.67 10.68 -2.98
N LYS A 145 23.25 9.48 -2.93
CA LYS A 145 24.72 9.31 -2.85
C LYS A 145 25.41 9.87 -4.10
N ARG A 146 24.85 9.62 -5.29
CA ARG A 146 25.40 10.13 -6.55
C ARG A 146 25.36 11.66 -6.63
N LEU A 147 24.27 12.28 -6.18
CA LEU A 147 24.15 13.74 -6.10
C LEU A 147 25.16 14.36 -5.12
N ARG A 148 25.39 13.74 -3.95
CA ARG A 148 26.40 14.21 -2.99
C ARG A 148 27.83 14.09 -3.52
N SER A 149 28.15 13.01 -4.24
CA SER A 149 29.48 12.82 -4.84
C SER A 149 29.79 13.82 -5.96
N ILE A 150 28.75 14.32 -6.65
CA ILE A 150 28.91 15.38 -7.66
C ILE A 150 29.10 16.73 -6.96
N ALA A 151 28.36 17.00 -5.89
CA ALA A 151 28.45 18.26 -5.14
C ALA A 151 29.78 18.47 -4.38
N THR A 152 30.57 17.42 -4.15
CA THR A 152 31.90 17.50 -3.53
C THR A 152 33.04 17.63 -4.54
N SER A 153 32.75 17.67 -5.84
CA SER A 153 33.75 17.73 -6.92
C SER A 153 33.82 19.11 -7.58
N SER A 154 33.33 20.15 -6.91
CA SER A 154 33.29 21.52 -7.42
C SER A 154 33.80 22.49 -6.36
N ASP A 155 35.01 22.25 -5.88
CA ASP A 155 35.85 23.28 -5.27
C ASP A 155 37.25 23.11 -5.90
N CYS A 156 37.67 24.15 -6.64
CA CYS A 156 39.05 24.39 -7.02
C CYS A 156 39.83 24.91 -5.81
#